data_AF-A0A6P0DTR0-F1
#
_entry.id   AF-A0A6P0DTR0-F1
#
_cell.length_a   1.000
_cell.length_b   1.000
_cell.length_c   1.000
_cell.angle_alpha   90.00
_cell.angle_beta   90.00
_cell.angle_gamma   90.00
#
_symmetry.space_group_name_H-M   'P 1'
#
loop_
_entity.id
_entity.type
_entity.pdbx_description
1 polymer ?
#
loop_
_entity_poly.entity_id
_entity_poly.type
_entity_poly.pdbx_seq_one_letter_code
_entity_poly.pdbx_strand_id
1 'polypeptide(L)'
;TMAQLLGFRLEPLSAAATEADKLSERDAHKLLAEAMDVSQALLAAFADGRIDALERKRLRVELREVIRAAETILAKLDEEVA
;
A
#
# COMPACT_ATOMS: atom_id res chain seq x y z
N THR A 1 -37.97 11.64 -2.30
CA THR A 1 -36.87 12.40 -2.92
C THR A 1 -36.96 12.29 -4.44
N MET A 2 -36.31 13.16 -5.22
CA MET A 2 -36.33 13.10 -6.70
C MET A 2 -35.93 11.71 -7.23
N ALA A 3 -34.99 11.03 -6.55
CA ALA A 3 -34.56 9.67 -6.86
C ALA A 3 -35.70 8.62 -6.78
N GLN A 4 -36.57 8.72 -5.76
CA GLN A 4 -37.69 7.79 -5.58
C GLN A 4 -38.77 7.94 -6.67
N LEU A 5 -38.98 9.16 -7.17
CA LEU A 5 -39.90 9.42 -8.29
C LEU A 5 -39.41 8.83 -9.61
N LEU A 6 -38.10 8.58 -9.72
CA LEU A 6 -37.45 7.99 -10.90
C LEU A 6 -37.20 6.47 -10.74
N GLY A 7 -37.72 5.84 -9.68
CA GLY A 7 -37.57 4.40 -9.43
C GLY A 7 -36.20 3.97 -8.88
N PHE A 8 -35.35 4.92 -8.49
CA PHE A 8 -34.04 4.63 -7.92
C PHE A 8 -34.07 4.70 -6.39
N ARG A 9 -33.33 3.78 -5.76
CA ARG A 9 -33.04 3.82 -4.32
C ARG A 9 -31.69 4.51 -4.13
N LEU A 10 -31.65 5.48 -3.22
CA LEU A 10 -30.40 6.09 -2.79
C LEU A 10 -29.71 5.13 -1.82
N GLU A 11 -28.51 4.69 -2.15
CA GLU A 11 -27.62 4.01 -1.21
C GLU A 11 -26.57 5.02 -0.69
N PRO A 12 -26.24 4.97 0.61
CA PRO A 12 -25.22 5.83 1.17
C PRO A 12 -23.86 5.52 0.52
N LEU A 13 -23.18 6.57 0.06
CA LEU A 13 -21.88 6.46 -0.60
C LEU A 13 -20.81 5.79 0.31
N SER A 14 -21.02 5.78 1.63
CA SER A 14 -20.10 5.15 2.59
C SER A 14 -20.04 3.62 2.47
N ALA A 15 -21.07 2.97 1.92
CA ALA A 15 -21.12 1.51 1.84
C ALA A 15 -20.10 0.93 0.84
N ALA A 16 -19.69 1.70 -0.17
CA ALA A 16 -18.69 1.27 -1.15
C ALA A 16 -17.23 1.48 -0.67
N ALA A 17 -17.01 2.38 0.30
CA ALA A 17 -15.68 2.63 0.85
C ALA A 17 -15.22 1.50 1.78
N THR A 18 -16.16 0.85 2.47
CA THR A 18 -15.85 -0.12 3.53
C THR A 18 -15.29 -1.45 3.01
N GLU A 19 -15.54 -1.82 1.74
CA GLU A 19 -14.94 -3.02 1.14
C GLU A 19 -13.52 -2.78 0.62
N ALA A 20 -13.21 -1.56 0.16
CA ALA A 20 -11.88 -1.22 -0.35
C ALA A 20 -10.81 -1.16 0.75
N ASP A 21 -11.22 -0.98 2.00
CA ASP A 21 -10.34 -0.88 3.17
C ASP A 21 -10.08 -2.20 3.90
N LYS A 22 -10.74 -3.31 3.54
CA LYS A 22 -10.45 -4.59 4.20
C LYS A 22 -9.05 -5.08 3.84
N LEU A 23 -8.45 -5.84 4.78
CA LEU A 23 -7.20 -6.52 4.51
C LEU A 23 -7.40 -7.56 3.40
N SER A 24 -6.48 -7.61 2.43
CA SER A 24 -6.62 -8.45 1.25
C SER A 24 -5.30 -9.09 0.83
N GLU A 25 -5.37 -10.14 -0.01
CA GLU A 25 -4.20 -10.78 -0.62
C GLU A 25 -3.33 -9.77 -1.40
N ARG A 26 -3.95 -8.74 -1.98
CA ARG A 26 -3.26 -7.67 -2.68
C ARG A 26 -2.28 -6.93 -1.76
N ASP A 27 -2.62 -6.73 -0.49
CA ASP A 27 -1.76 -6.04 0.45
C ASP A 27 -0.51 -6.88 0.76
N ALA A 28 -0.66 -8.21 0.90
CA ALA A 28 0.46 -9.14 1.06
C ALA A 28 1.40 -9.13 -0.16
N HIS A 29 0.83 -9.18 -1.37
CA HIS A 29 1.61 -9.10 -2.61
C HIS A 29 2.34 -7.77 -2.76
N LYS A 30 1.69 -6.66 -2.38
CA LYS A 30 2.31 -5.34 -2.40
C LYS A 30 3.50 -5.29 -1.44
N LEU A 31 3.33 -5.70 -0.19
CA LEU A 31 4.42 -5.72 0.79
C LEU A 31 5.61 -6.56 0.29
N LEU A 32 5.34 -7.74 -0.28
CA LEU A 32 6.36 -8.60 -0.86
C LEU A 32 7.09 -7.92 -2.03
N ALA A 33 6.34 -7.27 -2.93
CA ALA A 33 6.92 -6.57 -4.08
C ALA A 33 7.87 -5.46 -3.64
N GLU A 34 7.44 -4.58 -2.73
CA GLU A 34 8.27 -3.48 -2.22
C GLU A 34 9.53 -4.03 -1.49
N ALA A 35 9.38 -5.12 -0.72
CA ALA A 35 10.51 -5.76 -0.06
C ALA A 35 11.52 -6.35 -1.06
N MET A 36 11.03 -6.89 -2.18
CA MET A 36 11.89 -7.36 -3.26
C MET A 36 12.62 -6.21 -3.96
N ASP A 37 11.97 -5.07 -4.16
CA ASP A 37 12.59 -3.89 -4.76
C ASP A 37 13.73 -3.35 -3.87
N VAL A 38 13.53 -3.32 -2.55
CA VAL A 38 14.60 -3.02 -1.59
C VAL A 38 15.76 -4.03 -1.69
N SER A 39 15.45 -5.33 -1.73
CA SER A 39 16.47 -6.38 -1.84
C SER A 39 17.31 -6.21 -3.11
N GLN A 40 16.66 -5.99 -4.26
CA GLN A 40 17.34 -5.77 -5.54
C GLN A 40 18.20 -4.50 -5.50
N ALA A 41 17.68 -3.39 -4.94
CA ALA A 41 18.42 -2.16 -4.81
C ALA A 41 19.66 -2.30 -3.92
N LEU A 42 19.57 -3.08 -2.83
CA LEU A 42 20.72 -3.37 -1.95
C LEU A 42 21.77 -4.22 -2.67
N LEU A 43 21.35 -5.29 -3.36
CA LEU A 43 22.27 -6.14 -4.11
C LEU A 43 22.98 -5.36 -5.21
N ALA A 44 22.25 -4.50 -5.93
CA ALA A 44 22.82 -3.63 -6.94
C ALA A 44 23.83 -2.64 -6.35
N ALA A 45 23.51 -1.99 -5.22
CA ALA A 45 24.39 -1.05 -4.54
C ALA A 45 25.65 -1.71 -3.93
N PHE A 46 25.67 -3.03 -3.77
CA PHE A 46 26.86 -3.76 -3.32
C PHE A 46 27.73 -4.26 -4.48
N ALA A 47 27.26 -4.19 -5.73
CA ALA A 47 27.90 -4.84 -6.86
C ALA A 47 29.31 -4.31 -7.17
N ASP A 48 29.57 -3.03 -6.92
CA ASP A 48 30.88 -2.39 -7.14
C ASP A 48 31.68 -2.18 -5.83
N GLY A 49 31.15 -2.66 -4.71
CA GLY A 49 31.76 -2.56 -3.38
C GLY A 49 31.70 -1.17 -2.73
N ARG A 50 30.94 -0.22 -3.28
CA ARG A 50 30.74 1.12 -2.70
C ARG A 50 29.29 1.55 -2.83
N ILE A 51 28.79 2.30 -1.85
CA ILE A 51 27.44 2.88 -1.94
C ILE A 51 27.54 4.38 -2.16
N ASP A 52 27.18 4.81 -3.37
CA ASP A 52 27.19 6.20 -3.79
C ASP A 52 25.98 7.01 -3.30
N ALA A 53 25.96 8.30 -3.63
CA ALA A 53 24.89 9.20 -3.19
C ALA A 53 23.53 8.91 -3.88
N LEU A 54 23.55 8.46 -5.13
CA LEU A 54 22.36 8.13 -5.91
C LEU A 54 21.72 6.85 -5.36
N GLU A 55 22.53 5.84 -5.08
CA GLU A 55 22.10 4.57 -4.48
C GLU A 55 21.54 4.78 -3.08
N ARG A 56 22.19 5.60 -2.23
CA ARG A 56 21.64 5.99 -0.93
C ARG A 56 20.30 6.71 -1.04
N LYS A 57 20.11 7.51 -2.10
CA LYS A 57 18.83 8.18 -2.34
C LYS A 57 17.78 7.15 -2.75
N ARG A 58 18.12 6.24 -3.67
CA ARG A 58 17.22 5.19 -4.15
C ARG A 58 16.79 4.26 -3.02
N LEU A 59 17.74 3.70 -2.27
CA LEU A 59 17.47 2.83 -1.13
C LEU A 59 16.51 3.45 -0.10
N ARG A 60 16.66 4.76 0.16
CA ARG A 60 15.74 5.50 1.05
C ARG A 60 14.33 5.63 0.49
N VAL A 61 14.17 5.65 -0.83
CA VAL A 61 12.84 5.67 -1.46
C VAL A 61 12.21 4.29 -1.33
N GLU A 62 12.89 3.23 -1.77
CA GLU A 62 12.35 1.86 -1.73
C GLU A 62 12.00 1.44 -0.29
N LEU A 63 12.87 1.75 0.69
CA LEU A 63 12.58 1.46 2.10
C LEU A 63 11.34 2.19 2.62
N ARG A 64 11.06 3.41 2.14
CA ARG A 64 9.86 4.14 2.52
C ARG A 64 8.60 3.54 1.91
N GLU A 65 8.69 2.98 0.70
CA GLU A 65 7.54 2.30 0.10
C GLU A 65 7.19 1.01 0.85
N VAL A 66 8.19 0.24 1.33
CA VAL A 66 7.97 -0.88 2.25
C VAL A 66 7.27 -0.43 3.53
N ILE A 67 7.78 0.64 4.16
CA ILE A 67 7.17 1.19 5.39
C ILE A 67 5.71 1.57 5.14
N ARG A 68 5.41 2.28 4.06
CA ARG A 68 4.03 2.67 3.70
C ARG A 68 3.14 1.46 3.44
N ALA A 69 3.64 0.43 2.78
CA ALA A 69 2.88 -0.81 2.55
C ALA A 69 2.56 -1.50 3.88
N ALA A 70 3.54 -1.57 4.80
CA ALA A 70 3.33 -2.12 6.13
C ALA A 70 2.36 -1.27 6.98
N GLU A 71 2.50 0.06 6.96
CA GLU A 71 1.59 0.99 7.64
C GLU A 71 0.15 0.87 7.11
N THR A 72 -0.02 0.68 5.80
CA THR A 72 -1.34 0.44 5.20
C THR A 72 -1.96 -0.83 5.76
N ILE A 73 -1.19 -1.93 5.84
CA ILE A 73 -1.66 -3.19 6.42
C ILE A 73 -2.04 -3.03 7.90
N LEU A 74 -1.20 -2.33 8.67
CA LEU A 74 -1.47 -2.07 10.09
C LEU A 74 -2.75 -1.27 10.28
N ALA A 75 -2.96 -0.21 9.49
CA ALA A 75 -4.17 0.60 9.56
C ALA A 75 -5.43 -0.24 9.32
N LYS A 76 -5.41 -1.11 8.29
CA LYS A 76 -6.53 -2.01 7.99
C LYS A 76 -6.80 -3.03 9.11
N LEU A 77 -5.74 -3.55 9.74
CA LEU A 77 -5.86 -4.47 10.88
C LEU A 77 -6.46 -3.78 12.12
N ASP A 78 -6.07 -2.53 12.38
CA ASP A 78 -6.57 -1.76 13.52
C ASP A 78 -8.04 -1.34 13.31
N GLU A 79 -8.45 -1.05 12.06
CA GLU A 79 -9.83 -0.73 11.70
C GLU A 79 -10.77 -1.95 11.75
N GLU A 80 -10.28 -3.16 11.49
CA GLU A 80 -11.08 -4.39 11.63
C GLU A 80 -11.45 -4.73 13.09
N VAL A 81 -10.80 -4.10 14.08
CA VAL A 81 -11.04 -4.32 15.52
C VAL A 81 -12.05 -3.32 16.12
N ALA A 82 -12.45 -2.26 15.38
CA ALA A 82 -13.36 -1.20 15.82
C ALA A 82 -14.84 -1.48 15.48
#